data_AF-A0A8J2UAM3-F1
#
_entry.id   AF-A0A8J2UAM3-F1
#
_cell.length_a   1.000
_cell.length_b   1.000
_cell.length_c   1.000
_cell.angle_alpha   90.00
_cell.angle_beta   90.00
_cell.angle_gamma   90.00
#
_symmetry.space_group_name_H-M   'P 1'
#
loop_
_entity.id
_entity.type
_entity.pdbx_description
1 polymer ?
#
loop_
_entity_poly.entity_id
_entity_poly.type
_entity_poly.pdbx_seq_one_letter_code
_entity_poly.pdbx_strand_id
1 'polypeptide(L)'
;MSIQPPTHILVIDEIPLIAVGLHETFRFIDPAIRVEHTENVFTALSAKSFEAVDWQLIILGSTEENTPGSLLLPAAELKAKFPGSHLMIYTGTYDPHIIEKMKETGIDAYVHKAEPVDEIRKAYQYIMAGEPYISGIFHTLFFDYRYGVKR
;
A
#
# COMPACT_ATOMS: atom_id res chain seq x y z
N MET A 1 -12.11 3.53 -29.73
CA MET A 1 -11.53 3.08 -28.46
C MET A 1 -10.77 4.26 -27.88
N SER A 2 -11.25 4.84 -26.78
CA SER A 2 -10.44 5.79 -26.01
C SER A 2 -9.32 5.00 -25.35
N ILE A 3 -8.07 5.34 -25.65
CA ILE A 3 -6.91 4.80 -24.94
C ILE A 3 -7.00 5.39 -23.53
N GLN A 4 -7.33 4.56 -22.53
CA GLN A 4 -7.22 5.02 -21.15
C GLN A 4 -5.74 5.25 -20.83
N PRO A 5 -5.41 6.33 -20.10
CA PRO A 5 -4.03 6.54 -19.67
C PRO A 5 -3.57 5.34 -18.83
N PRO A 6 -2.28 4.96 -18.91
CA PRO A 6 -1.74 3.87 -18.12
C PRO A 6 -1.92 4.18 -16.62
N THR A 7 -2.25 3.16 -15.85
CA THR A 7 -2.28 3.26 -14.38
C THR A 7 -0.85 3.34 -13.86
N HIS A 8 -0.54 4.39 -13.10
CA HIS A 8 0.74 4.62 -12.44
C HIS A 8 0.67 4.21 -10.97
N ILE A 9 1.63 3.38 -10.57
CA ILE A 9 1.82 2.91 -9.20
C ILE A 9 3.20 3.34 -8.71
N LEU A 10 3.26 3.94 -7.53
CA LEU A 10 4.51 4.27 -6.85
C LEU A 10 4.77 3.27 -5.73
N VAL A 11 5.89 2.56 -5.79
CA VAL A 11 6.38 1.71 -4.70
C VAL A 11 7.46 2.47 -3.92
N ILE A 12 7.28 2.57 -2.62
CA ILE A 12 8.23 3.19 -1.68
C ILE A 12 8.72 2.09 -0.75
N ASP A 13 9.85 1.45 -1.06
CA ASP A 13 10.41 0.37 -0.25
C ASP A 13 11.92 0.32 -0.45
N GLU A 14 12.69 0.20 0.62
CA GLU A 14 14.15 0.14 0.55
C GLU A 14 14.70 -1.19 0.05
N ILE A 15 13.86 -2.25 -0.04
CA ILE A 15 14.25 -3.56 -0.59
C ILE A 15 13.91 -3.57 -2.09
N PRO A 16 14.90 -3.49 -3.01
CA PRO A 16 14.62 -3.43 -4.43
C PRO A 16 13.88 -4.66 -4.98
N LEU A 17 14.10 -5.83 -4.37
CA LEU A 17 13.43 -7.07 -4.77
C LEU A 17 11.91 -7.01 -4.55
N ILE A 18 11.44 -6.28 -3.54
CA ILE A 18 10.01 -6.07 -3.32
C ILE A 18 9.39 -5.29 -4.47
N ALA A 19 10.05 -4.20 -4.91
CA ALA A 19 9.60 -3.42 -6.04
C ALA A 19 9.56 -4.22 -7.34
N VAL A 20 10.57 -5.06 -7.59
CA VAL A 20 10.59 -5.99 -8.74
C VAL A 20 9.42 -6.97 -8.68
N GLY A 21 9.17 -7.60 -7.53
CA GLY A 21 8.07 -8.54 -7.35
C GLY A 21 6.69 -7.88 -7.55
N LEU A 22 6.51 -6.67 -7.03
CA LEU A 22 5.29 -5.88 -7.23
C LEU A 22 5.13 -5.47 -8.69
N HIS A 23 6.20 -5.02 -9.37
CA HIS A 23 6.18 -4.70 -10.79
C HIS A 23 5.69 -5.88 -11.63
N GLU A 24 6.24 -7.08 -11.42
CA GLU A 24 5.82 -8.29 -12.13
C GLU A 24 4.38 -8.68 -11.80
N THR A 25 3.97 -8.54 -10.53
CA THR A 25 2.60 -8.79 -10.06
C THR A 25 1.59 -7.90 -10.78
N PHE A 26 1.83 -6.58 -10.79
CA PHE A 26 0.90 -5.64 -11.43
C PHE A 26 0.91 -5.75 -12.94
N ARG A 27 2.05 -6.04 -13.58
CA ARG A 27 2.10 -6.30 -15.02
C ARG A 27 1.28 -7.54 -15.41
N PHE A 28 1.20 -8.54 -14.53
CA PHE A 28 0.33 -9.71 -14.74
C PHE A 28 -1.16 -9.36 -14.60
N ILE A 29 -1.51 -8.40 -13.74
CA ILE A 29 -2.89 -7.90 -13.58
C ILE A 29 -3.32 -7.11 -14.82
N ASP A 30 -2.49 -6.15 -15.24
CA ASP A 30 -2.69 -5.36 -16.45
C ASP A 30 -1.32 -4.94 -17.02
N PRO A 31 -0.95 -5.37 -18.24
CA PRO A 31 0.30 -4.99 -18.89
C PRO A 31 0.47 -3.48 -19.12
N ALA A 32 -0.60 -2.68 -19.04
CA ALA A 32 -0.54 -1.22 -19.15
C ALA A 32 -0.10 -0.54 -17.85
N ILE A 33 -0.18 -1.22 -16.69
CA ILE A 33 0.26 -0.66 -15.42
C ILE A 33 1.76 -0.35 -15.46
N ARG A 34 2.11 0.84 -14.99
CA ARG A 34 3.49 1.30 -14.82
C ARG A 34 3.79 1.38 -13.33
N VAL A 35 4.81 0.65 -12.91
CA VAL A 35 5.28 0.70 -11.52
C VAL A 35 6.61 1.43 -11.50
N GLU A 36 6.66 2.52 -10.73
CA GLU A 36 7.87 3.26 -10.40
C GLU A 36 8.27 2.99 -8.95
N HIS A 37 9.55 3.17 -8.65
CA HIS A 37 10.12 2.79 -7.37
C HIS A 37 11.01 3.90 -6.80
N THR A 38 10.92 4.07 -5.49
CA THR A 38 11.89 4.82 -4.70
C THR A 38 12.16 4.10 -3.37
N GLU A 39 13.35 4.28 -2.82
CA GLU A 39 13.78 3.56 -1.61
C GLU A 39 13.27 4.21 -0.32
N ASN A 40 12.81 5.46 -0.37
CA ASN A 40 12.39 6.17 0.84
C ASN A 40 11.26 7.18 0.58
N VAL A 41 10.45 7.39 1.62
CA VAL A 41 9.29 8.28 1.58
C VAL A 41 9.69 9.75 1.34
N PHE A 42 10.85 10.17 1.84
CA PHE A 42 11.33 11.54 1.69
C PHE A 42 11.50 11.93 0.22
N THR A 43 11.96 11.01 -0.62
CA THR A 43 12.13 11.22 -2.06
C THR A 43 10.77 11.42 -2.74
N ALA A 44 9.77 10.60 -2.42
CA ALA A 44 8.41 10.78 -2.91
C ALA A 44 7.80 12.12 -2.46
N LEU A 45 8.07 12.54 -1.22
CA LEU A 45 7.54 13.79 -0.65
C LEU A 45 8.24 15.05 -1.14
N SER A 46 9.51 14.99 -1.55
CA SER A 46 10.30 16.19 -1.89
C SER A 46 10.56 16.40 -3.39
N ALA A 47 10.61 15.33 -4.19
CA ALA A 47 10.97 15.46 -5.60
C ALA A 47 9.77 15.88 -6.46
N LYS A 48 9.97 16.94 -7.26
CA LYS A 48 8.97 17.50 -8.19
C LYS A 48 8.56 16.53 -9.30
N SER A 49 9.43 15.58 -9.65
CA SER A 49 9.13 14.57 -10.66
C SER A 49 7.90 13.75 -10.32
N PHE A 50 7.65 13.49 -9.02
CA PHE A 50 6.46 12.73 -8.58
C PHE A 50 5.18 13.57 -8.60
N GLU A 51 5.26 14.91 -8.61
CA GLU A 51 4.06 15.79 -8.62
C GLU A 51 3.40 15.85 -10.00
N ALA A 52 4.15 15.57 -11.06
CA ALA A 52 3.65 15.61 -12.43
C ALA A 52 2.88 14.34 -12.83
N VAL A 53 2.88 13.31 -11.98
CA VAL A 53 2.26 12.01 -12.25
C VAL A 53 0.99 11.87 -11.42
N ASP A 54 -0.10 11.48 -12.09
CA ASP A 54 -1.34 11.09 -11.43
C ASP A 54 -1.21 9.64 -10.94
N TRP A 55 -0.79 9.47 -9.68
CA TRP A 55 -0.64 8.15 -9.08
C TRP A 55 -2.02 7.60 -8.70
N GLN A 56 -2.37 6.41 -9.19
CA GLN A 56 -3.60 5.74 -8.76
C GLN A 56 -3.39 4.93 -7.47
N LEU A 57 -2.17 4.44 -7.25
CA LEU A 57 -1.79 3.70 -6.06
C LEU A 57 -0.38 4.07 -5.61
N ILE A 58 -0.23 4.31 -4.31
CA ILE A 58 1.05 4.39 -3.62
C ILE A 58 1.14 3.19 -2.67
N ILE A 59 2.24 2.45 -2.76
CA ILE A 59 2.54 1.32 -1.89
C ILE A 59 3.70 1.71 -0.99
N LEU A 60 3.42 1.86 0.30
CA LEU A 60 4.41 2.19 1.32
C LEU A 60 4.88 0.91 2.03
N GLY A 61 6.15 0.59 1.83
CA GLY A 61 6.86 -0.54 2.42
C GLY A 61 7.55 -0.20 3.74
N SER A 62 7.91 -1.25 4.50
CA SER A 62 8.78 -1.15 5.67
C SER A 62 9.50 -2.47 5.97
N THR A 63 10.60 -2.39 6.71
CA THR A 63 11.67 -3.39 6.85
C THR A 63 12.17 -3.55 8.29
N GLU A 64 11.26 -3.52 9.26
CA GLU A 64 11.44 -4.12 10.60
C GLU A 64 11.74 -3.16 11.77
N GLU A 65 12.23 -1.92 11.57
CA GLU A 65 12.37 -0.96 12.68
C GLU A 65 11.12 -0.07 12.85
N ASN A 66 10.04 -0.65 13.36
CA ASN A 66 8.81 0.12 13.61
C ASN A 66 8.49 0.18 15.10
N THR A 67 8.63 1.38 15.66
CA THR A 67 7.83 1.77 16.82
C THR A 67 6.34 1.68 16.44
N PRO A 68 5.44 1.36 17.39
CA PRO A 68 4.01 1.34 17.11
C PRO A 68 3.55 2.66 16.47
N GLY A 69 2.88 2.56 15.33
CA GLY A 69 2.36 3.67 14.55
C GLY A 69 3.39 4.41 13.69
N SER A 70 4.62 3.91 13.54
CA SER A 70 5.68 4.60 12.77
C SER A 70 5.29 4.93 11.32
N LEU A 71 4.43 4.11 10.69
CA LEU A 71 3.97 4.33 9.32
C LEU A 71 2.78 5.28 9.20
N LEU A 72 2.13 5.66 10.32
CA LEU A 72 0.95 6.52 10.28
C LEU A 72 1.28 7.95 9.81
N LEU A 73 2.40 8.52 10.29
CA LEU A 73 2.81 9.86 9.89
C LEU A 73 3.23 9.91 8.41
N PRO A 74 4.15 9.03 7.92
CA PRO A 74 4.47 8.94 6.50
C PRO A 74 3.24 8.72 5.61
N ALA A 75 2.31 7.86 6.04
CA ALA A 75 1.06 7.62 5.31
C ALA A 75 0.20 8.89 5.18
N ALA A 76 0.01 9.62 6.29
CA ALA A 76 -0.75 10.86 6.29
C ALA A 76 -0.08 11.94 5.42
N GLU A 77 1.25 12.06 5.44
CA GLU A 77 2.00 12.99 4.60
C GLU A 77 1.87 12.65 3.11
N LEU A 78 1.97 11.36 2.75
CA LEU A 78 1.76 10.90 1.38
C LEU A 78 0.34 11.18 0.91
N LYS A 79 -0.67 10.91 1.75
CA LYS A 79 -2.06 11.20 1.39
C LYS A 79 -2.33 12.69 1.25
N ALA A 80 -1.70 13.53 2.09
CA ALA A 80 -1.80 14.98 1.97
C ALA A 80 -1.18 15.49 0.66
N LYS A 81 -0.04 14.91 0.24
CA LYS A 81 0.63 15.26 -1.02
C LYS A 81 -0.12 14.73 -2.25
N PHE A 82 -0.67 13.53 -2.16
CA PHE A 82 -1.32 12.81 -3.26
C PHE A 82 -2.76 12.41 -2.89
N PRO A 83 -3.69 13.38 -2.76
CA PRO A 83 -5.02 13.12 -2.21
C PRO A 83 -5.92 12.22 -3.06
N GLY A 84 -5.66 12.13 -4.37
CA GLY A 84 -6.41 11.27 -5.30
C GLY A 84 -5.93 9.82 -5.35
N SER A 85 -4.75 9.52 -4.80
CA SER A 85 -4.14 8.20 -4.87
C SER A 85 -4.70 7.29 -3.78
N HIS A 86 -4.89 6.01 -4.08
CA HIS A 86 -5.05 5.01 -3.04
C HIS A 86 -3.71 4.77 -2.34
N LEU A 87 -3.75 4.45 -1.05
CA LEU A 87 -2.57 4.19 -0.24
C LEU A 87 -2.63 2.79 0.38
N MET A 88 -1.65 1.96 0.02
CA MET A 88 -1.48 0.61 0.57
C MET A 88 -0.22 0.57 1.44
N ILE A 89 -0.35 0.09 2.67
CA ILE A 89 0.79 -0.32 3.49
C ILE A 89 1.10 -1.78 3.17
N TYR A 90 2.36 -2.06 2.78
CA TYR A 90 2.84 -3.40 2.44
C TYR A 90 4.06 -3.76 3.30
N THR A 91 3.88 -4.54 4.36
CA THR A 91 4.91 -4.72 5.39
C THR A 91 4.99 -6.15 5.91
N GLY A 92 6.15 -6.53 6.46
CA GLY A 92 6.34 -7.81 7.16
C GLY A 92 5.95 -7.76 8.64
N THR A 93 5.60 -6.58 9.17
CA THR A 93 5.34 -6.39 10.59
C THR A 93 3.87 -6.04 10.84
N TYR A 94 3.24 -6.77 11.76
CA TYR A 94 1.89 -6.46 12.22
C TYR A 94 1.90 -5.32 13.25
N ASP A 95 1.05 -4.31 13.01
CA ASP A 95 0.77 -3.23 13.94
C ASP A 95 -0.74 -2.92 13.97
N PRO A 96 -1.44 -3.19 15.08
CA PRO A 96 -2.87 -2.94 15.21
C PRO A 96 -3.24 -1.46 15.11
N HIS A 97 -2.33 -0.53 15.41
CA HIS A 97 -2.61 0.91 15.33
C HIS A 97 -2.85 1.35 13.89
N ILE A 98 -2.24 0.68 12.91
CA ILE A 98 -2.50 0.92 11.49
C ILE A 98 -3.98 0.69 11.21
N ILE A 99 -4.52 -0.48 11.58
CA ILE A 99 -5.93 -0.84 11.37
C ILE A 99 -6.87 0.15 12.07
N GLU A 100 -6.58 0.49 13.33
CA GLU A 100 -7.38 1.44 14.12
C GLU A 100 -7.41 2.85 13.50
N LYS A 101 -6.37 3.22 12.74
CA LYS A 101 -6.18 4.57 12.17
C LYS A 101 -6.29 4.64 10.66
N MET A 102 -6.62 3.53 9.97
CA MET A 102 -6.68 3.50 8.49
C MET A 102 -7.56 4.62 7.94
N LYS A 103 -8.77 4.77 8.49
CA LYS A 103 -9.73 5.79 8.05
C LYS A 103 -9.25 7.22 8.28
N GLU A 104 -8.59 7.48 9.41
CA GLU A 104 -8.10 8.81 9.76
C GLU A 104 -6.86 9.22 8.95
N THR A 105 -6.03 8.26 8.57
CA THR A 105 -4.78 8.48 7.83
C THR A 105 -4.92 8.35 6.32
N GLY A 106 -6.09 7.90 5.84
CA GLY A 106 -6.34 7.69 4.42
C GLY A 106 -5.62 6.47 3.84
N ILE A 107 -5.28 5.49 4.70
CA ILE A 107 -4.77 4.18 4.29
C ILE A 107 -5.97 3.36 3.80
N ASP A 108 -5.90 2.93 2.55
CA ASP A 108 -6.94 2.16 1.87
C ASP A 108 -6.70 0.64 2.00
N ALA A 109 -5.44 0.21 2.10
CA ALA A 109 -5.11 -1.20 2.29
C ALA A 109 -3.95 -1.45 3.27
N TYR A 110 -4.03 -2.55 4.01
CA TYR A 110 -2.95 -3.04 4.86
C TYR A 110 -2.67 -4.52 4.57
N VAL A 111 -1.51 -4.80 3.98
CA VAL A 111 -1.17 -6.10 3.39
C VAL A 111 0.16 -6.61 3.92
N HIS A 112 0.20 -7.89 4.30
CA HIS A 112 1.41 -8.53 4.80
C HIS A 112 2.30 -9.06 3.65
N LYS A 113 3.62 -8.85 3.75
CA LYS A 113 4.60 -9.25 2.71
C LYS A 113 4.71 -10.76 2.45
N ALA A 114 4.36 -11.59 3.43
CA ALA A 114 4.38 -13.04 3.28
C ALA A 114 3.09 -13.64 2.69
N GLU A 115 2.09 -12.81 2.39
CA GLU A 115 0.87 -13.26 1.73
C GLU A 115 1.14 -13.65 0.27
N PRO A 116 0.36 -14.56 -0.32
CA PRO A 116 0.51 -14.91 -1.73
C PRO A 116 0.21 -13.71 -2.62
N VAL A 117 0.75 -13.73 -3.84
CA VAL A 117 0.54 -12.68 -4.86
C VAL A 117 -0.95 -12.41 -5.14
N ASP A 118 -1.79 -13.44 -5.05
CA ASP A 118 -3.24 -13.31 -5.17
C ASP A 118 -3.86 -12.32 -4.17
N GLU A 119 -3.25 -12.17 -2.99
CA GLU A 119 -3.69 -11.24 -1.95
C GLU A 119 -3.46 -9.79 -2.35
N ILE A 120 -2.36 -9.50 -3.05
CA ILE A 120 -2.07 -8.18 -3.61
C ILE A 120 -3.10 -7.83 -4.69
N ARG A 121 -3.47 -8.80 -5.53
CA ARG A 121 -4.52 -8.62 -6.55
C ARG A 121 -5.87 -8.28 -5.90
N LYS A 122 -6.27 -9.02 -4.86
CA LYS A 122 -7.51 -8.73 -4.12
C LYS A 122 -7.45 -7.33 -3.51
N ALA A 123 -6.38 -7.00 -2.80
CA ALA A 123 -6.21 -5.69 -2.19
C ALA A 123 -6.37 -4.57 -3.22
N TYR A 124 -5.72 -4.71 -4.38
CA TYR A 124 -5.86 -3.79 -5.50
C TYR A 124 -7.30 -3.67 -6.01
N GLN A 125 -8.00 -4.79 -6.21
CA GLN A 125 -9.39 -4.78 -6.67
C GLN A 125 -10.34 -4.08 -5.68
N TYR A 126 -10.18 -4.33 -4.39
CA TYR A 126 -10.98 -3.71 -3.33
C TYR A 126 -10.78 -2.19 -3.29
N ILE A 127 -9.53 -1.74 -3.23
CA ILE A 127 -9.26 -0.30 -3.13
C ILE A 127 -9.68 0.46 -4.38
N MET A 128 -9.50 -0.11 -5.59
CA MET A 128 -10.00 0.50 -6.83
C MET A 128 -11.55 0.56 -6.89
N ALA A 129 -12.25 -0.29 -6.13
CA ALA A 129 -13.70 -0.22 -5.96
C ALA A 129 -14.12 0.77 -4.84
N GLY A 130 -13.17 1.41 -4.16
CA GLY A 130 -13.42 2.31 -3.04
C GLY A 130 -13.65 1.59 -1.70
N GLU A 131 -13.28 0.30 -1.61
CA GLU A 131 -13.43 -0.51 -0.41
C GLU A 131 -12.08 -0.70 0.30
N PRO A 132 -11.99 -0.50 1.63
CA PRO A 132 -10.75 -0.73 2.36
C PRO A 132 -10.42 -2.22 2.45
N TYR A 133 -9.13 -2.57 2.47
CA TYR A 133 -8.67 -3.96 2.52
C TYR A 133 -7.68 -4.22 3.66
N ILE A 134 -7.85 -5.34 4.34
CA ILE A 134 -6.88 -5.86 5.32
C ILE A 134 -6.60 -7.32 4.93
N SER A 135 -5.34 -7.67 4.68
CA SER A 135 -4.96 -9.03 4.27
C SER A 135 -5.32 -10.07 5.34
N GLY A 136 -5.57 -11.31 4.90
CA GLY A 136 -6.02 -12.40 5.75
C GLY A 136 -5.25 -12.56 7.07
N ILE A 137 -3.92 -12.60 7.03
CA ILE A 137 -3.06 -12.71 8.23
C ILE A 137 -3.33 -11.56 9.21
N PHE A 138 -3.36 -10.31 8.74
CA PHE A 138 -3.62 -9.15 9.60
C PHE A 138 -5.06 -9.08 10.09
N HIS A 139 -6.02 -9.47 9.26
CA HIS A 139 -7.42 -9.56 9.66
C HIS A 139 -7.58 -10.56 10.81
N THR A 140 -7.02 -11.76 10.69
CA THR A 140 -7.06 -12.78 11.75
C THR A 140 -6.35 -12.31 13.02
N LEU A 141 -5.15 -11.73 12.92
CA LEU A 141 -4.44 -11.20 14.09
C LEU A 141 -5.23 -10.10 14.82
N PHE A 142 -5.92 -9.23 14.09
CA PHE A 142 -6.68 -8.15 14.68
C PHE A 142 -8.04 -8.60 15.21
N PHE A 143 -8.87 -9.24 14.40
CA PHE A 143 -10.25 -9.54 14.81
C PHE A 143 -10.37 -10.81 15.65
N ASP A 144 -9.64 -11.88 15.29
CA ASP A 144 -9.81 -13.18 15.93
C ASP A 144 -9.01 -13.27 17.23
N TYR A 145 -7.81 -12.69 17.27
CA TYR A 145 -6.91 -12.77 18.42
C TYR A 145 -7.00 -11.58 19.37
N ARG A 146 -7.21 -10.33 18.91
CA ARG A 146 -7.29 -9.15 19.80
C ARG A 146 -8.66 -8.98 20.43
N TYR A 147 -9.74 -9.20 19.66
CA TYR A 147 -11.12 -9.04 20.15
C TYR A 147 -11.79 -10.35 20.56
N GLY A 148 -11.12 -11.48 20.34
CA GLY A 148 -11.55 -12.81 20.72
C GLY A 148 -12.67 -13.33 19.83
N VAL A 149 -12.54 -14.58 19.39
CA VAL A 149 -13.67 -15.37 18.91
C VAL A 149 -14.73 -15.38 20.02
N LYS A 150 -15.83 -14.63 19.83
CA LYS A 150 -17.03 -14.86 20.63
C LYS A 150 -17.49 -16.28 20.31
N ARG A 151 -17.16 -17.22 21.19
CA ARG A 151 -17.75 -18.55 21.20
C ARG A 151 -19.25 -18.46 21.44
#